data_AF-D7BGF6-F1
#
_entry.id   AF-D7BGF6-F1
#
_cell.length_a   1.000
_cell.length_b   1.000
_cell.length_c   1.000
_cell.angle_alpha   90.00
_cell.angle_beta   90.00
_cell.angle_gamma   90.00
#
_symmetry.space_group_name_H-M   'P 1'
#
loop_
_entity.id
_entity.type
_entity.pdbx_description
1 polymer ?
#
loop_
_entity_poly.entity_id
_entity_poly.type
_entity_poly.pdbx_seq_one_letter_code
_entity_poly.pdbx_strand_id
1 'polypeptide(L)'
;MIDPETLKQIERLLALPREIARVGRRLTALRDEKRKLEEDLKKRAVVIRVRARNTAAYEQLKGADAREDWLQLQVLEDTDYEEDSKRLKQLAVAIDKAQVEKDELQDEHQSLRAALEGRYAELLERALTEAKMAQHISTGRVNLA
;
A
#
# COMPACT_ATOMS: atom_id res chain seq x y z
N MET A 1 30.84 -21.05 -6.55
CA MET A 1 29.64 -21.11 -7.41
C MET A 1 28.47 -20.71 -6.53
N ILE A 2 27.71 -19.66 -6.88
CA ILE A 2 26.54 -19.23 -6.08
C ILE A 2 25.50 -20.35 -6.17
N ASP A 3 24.95 -20.78 -5.04
CA ASP A 3 23.92 -21.82 -5.04
C ASP A 3 22.63 -21.30 -5.70
N PRO A 4 21.87 -22.18 -6.37
CA PRO A 4 20.66 -21.78 -7.10
C PRO A 4 19.63 -21.05 -6.24
N GLU A 5 19.57 -21.34 -4.94
CA GLU A 5 18.62 -20.71 -4.02
C GLU A 5 19.00 -19.25 -3.73
N THR A 6 20.28 -18.95 -3.47
CA THR A 6 20.78 -17.57 -3.37
C THR A 6 20.48 -16.78 -4.64
N LEU A 7 20.63 -17.41 -5.81
CA LEU A 7 20.41 -16.74 -7.10
C LEU A 7 18.93 -16.34 -7.27
N LYS A 8 17.99 -17.22 -6.90
CA LYS A 8 16.55 -16.91 -6.84
C LYS A 8 16.24 -15.78 -5.85
N GLN A 9 16.85 -15.80 -4.67
CA GLN A 9 16.66 -14.75 -3.66
C GLN A 9 17.13 -13.38 -4.16
N ILE A 10 18.28 -13.34 -4.86
CA ILE A 10 18.80 -12.12 -5.51
C ILE A 10 17.84 -11.65 -6.61
N GLU A 11 17.38 -12.55 -7.48
CA GLU A 11 16.42 -12.20 -8.54
C GLU A 11 15.12 -11.62 -7.96
N ARG A 12 14.58 -12.23 -6.89
CA ARG A 12 13.39 -11.72 -6.19
C ARG A 12 13.66 -10.36 -5.56
N LEU A 13 14.78 -10.19 -4.87
CA LEU A 13 15.17 -8.92 -4.25
C LEU A 13 15.25 -7.78 -5.29
N LEU A 14 15.77 -8.06 -6.48
CA LEU A 14 15.87 -7.08 -7.56
C LEU A 14 14.52 -6.78 -8.24
N ALA A 15 13.56 -7.71 -8.19
CA ALA A 15 12.22 -7.52 -8.73
C ALA A 15 11.32 -6.66 -7.81
N LEU A 16 11.44 -6.83 -6.49
CA LEU A 16 10.58 -6.21 -5.48
C LEU A 16 10.45 -4.67 -5.60
N PRO A 17 11.51 -3.88 -5.82
CA PRO A 17 11.39 -2.43 -5.98
C PRO A 17 10.43 -2.02 -7.11
N ARG A 18 10.38 -2.78 -8.21
CA ARG A 18 9.48 -2.50 -9.33
C ARG A 18 8.03 -2.81 -8.96
N GLU A 19 7.79 -3.88 -8.21
CA GLU A 19 6.47 -4.26 -7.70
C GLU A 19 5.96 -3.24 -6.68
N ILE A 20 6.79 -2.84 -5.71
CA ILE A 20 6.49 -1.79 -4.73
C ILE A 20 6.12 -0.48 -5.44
N ALA A 21 6.90 -0.08 -6.46
CA ALA A 21 6.61 1.13 -7.24
C ALA A 21 5.30 1.03 -8.02
N ARG A 22 4.97 -0.17 -8.55
CA ARG A 22 3.69 -0.42 -9.25
C ARG A 22 2.51 -0.27 -8.31
N VAL A 23 2.57 -0.90 -7.12
CA VAL A 23 1.52 -0.77 -6.10
C VAL A 23 1.43 0.67 -5.60
N GLY A 24 2.57 1.36 -5.42
CA GLY A 24 2.62 2.78 -5.07
C GLY A 24 1.88 3.68 -6.07
N ARG A 25 2.08 3.48 -7.38
CA ARG A 25 1.33 4.22 -8.41
C ARG A 25 -0.17 3.93 -8.36
N ARG A 26 -0.54 2.67 -8.13
CA ARG A 26 -1.96 2.26 -7.96
C ARG A 26 -2.59 2.95 -6.75
N LEU A 27 -1.88 3.02 -5.61
CA LEU A 27 -2.33 3.72 -4.41
C LEU A 27 -2.58 5.21 -4.69
N THR A 28 -1.66 5.88 -5.39
CA THR A 28 -1.83 7.29 -5.76
C THR A 28 -3.09 7.47 -6.61
N ALA A 29 -3.27 6.64 -7.64
CA ALA A 29 -4.45 6.71 -8.50
C ALA A 29 -5.76 6.49 -7.72
N LEU A 30 -5.81 5.50 -6.83
CA LEU A 30 -6.99 5.23 -5.99
C LEU A 30 -7.30 6.38 -5.03
N ARG A 31 -6.27 6.99 -4.43
CA ARG A 31 -6.43 8.15 -3.53
C ARG A 31 -6.94 9.37 -4.29
N ASP A 32 -6.44 9.61 -5.49
CA ASP A 32 -6.90 10.69 -6.35
C ASP A 32 -8.34 10.48 -6.81
N GLU A 33 -8.71 9.25 -7.21
CA GLU A 33 -10.09 8.88 -7.54
C GLU A 33 -11.03 9.12 -6.35
N LYS A 34 -10.62 8.65 -5.15
CA LYS A 34 -11.39 8.86 -3.92
C LYS A 34 -11.61 10.34 -3.62
N ARG A 35 -10.55 11.17 -3.71
CA ARG A 35 -10.65 12.62 -3.44
C ARG A 35 -11.61 13.29 -4.43
N LYS A 36 -11.50 12.97 -5.73
CA LYS A 36 -12.40 13.53 -6.76
C LYS A 36 -13.85 13.14 -6.48
N LEU A 37 -14.10 11.86 -6.17
CA LEU A 37 -15.44 11.37 -5.86
C LEU A 37 -16.03 12.01 -4.60
N GLU A 38 -15.21 12.22 -3.56
CA GLU A 38 -15.62 12.97 -2.36
C GLU A 38 -16.05 14.41 -2.67
N GLU A 39 -15.32 15.10 -3.55
CA GLU A 39 -15.66 16.45 -3.99
C GLU A 39 -16.95 16.46 -4.82
N ASP A 40 -17.12 15.48 -5.71
CA ASP A 40 -18.28 15.39 -6.58
C ASP A 40 -19.54 15.02 -5.81
N LEU A 41 -19.45 14.14 -4.80
CA LEU A 41 -20.54 13.86 -3.85
C LEU A 41 -20.98 15.12 -3.10
N LYS A 42 -20.03 15.95 -2.64
CA LYS A 42 -20.37 17.23 -1.98
C LYS A 42 -21.11 18.17 -2.91
N LYS A 43 -20.64 18.32 -4.16
CA LYS A 43 -21.31 19.16 -5.17
C LYS A 43 -22.71 18.63 -5.48
N ARG A 44 -22.84 17.32 -5.67
CA ARG A 44 -24.11 16.65 -5.96
C ARG A 44 -25.11 16.84 -4.82
N ALA A 45 -24.69 16.64 -3.57
CA ALA A 45 -25.54 16.89 -2.40
C ALA A 45 -26.08 18.33 -2.36
N VAL A 46 -25.23 19.33 -2.67
CA VAL A 46 -25.67 20.73 -2.76
C VAL A 46 -26.71 20.91 -3.86
N VAL A 47 -26.48 20.36 -5.06
CA VAL A 47 -27.42 20.45 -6.19
C VAL A 47 -28.76 19.82 -5.83
N ILE A 48 -28.76 18.64 -5.22
CA ILE A 48 -29.98 17.95 -4.78
C ILE A 48 -30.73 18.81 -3.77
N ARG A 49 -30.04 19.33 -2.73
CA ARG A 49 -30.65 20.20 -1.71
C ARG A 49 -31.24 21.47 -2.32
N VAL A 50 -30.57 22.11 -3.27
CA VAL A 50 -31.08 23.30 -3.95
C VAL A 50 -32.34 22.98 -4.77
N ARG A 51 -32.34 21.87 -5.52
CA ARG A 51 -33.53 21.43 -6.27
C ARG A 51 -34.70 21.11 -5.35
N ALA A 52 -34.41 20.38 -4.27
CA ALA A 52 -35.37 19.97 -3.26
C ALA A 52 -36.05 21.17 -2.58
N ARG A 53 -35.29 22.24 -2.25
CA ARG A 53 -35.83 23.49 -1.68
C ARG A 53 -36.86 24.18 -2.57
N ASN A 54 -36.79 23.98 -3.88
CA ASN A 54 -37.69 24.60 -4.85
C ASN A 54 -38.98 23.79 -5.09
N THR A 55 -39.27 22.79 -4.25
CA THR A 55 -40.47 21.95 -4.38
C THR A 55 -41.58 22.41 -3.44
N ALA A 56 -42.83 22.20 -3.86
CA ALA A 56 -44.00 22.48 -3.02
C ALA A 56 -44.00 21.66 -1.71
N ALA A 57 -43.42 20.45 -1.72
CA ALA A 57 -43.26 19.63 -0.52
C ALA A 57 -42.41 20.33 0.54
N TYR A 58 -41.34 21.01 0.13
CA TYR A 58 -40.47 21.76 1.06
C TYR A 58 -41.18 22.96 1.69
N GLU A 59 -42.01 23.68 0.93
CA GLU A 59 -42.75 24.86 1.42
C GLU A 59 -43.76 24.51 2.51
N GLN A 60 -44.34 23.30 2.46
CA GLN A 60 -45.31 22.81 3.44
C GLN A 60 -44.68 22.42 4.78
N LEU A 61 -43.35 22.21 4.83
CA LEU A 61 -42.64 21.83 6.04
C LEU A 61 -42.56 23.01 7.02
N LYS A 62 -42.93 22.74 8.27
CA LYS A 62 -42.87 23.70 9.39
C LYS A 62 -41.71 23.33 10.31
N GLY A 63 -40.86 24.31 10.61
CA GLY A 63 -39.69 24.15 11.48
C GLY A 63 -38.40 23.89 10.70
N ALA A 64 -37.28 24.31 11.29
CA ALA A 64 -35.95 24.18 10.69
C ALA A 64 -35.49 22.72 10.64
N ASP A 65 -35.76 21.95 11.69
CA ASP A 65 -35.32 20.55 11.80
C ASP A 65 -36.01 19.67 10.77
N ALA A 66 -37.35 19.76 10.66
CA ALA A 66 -38.11 19.01 9.65
C ALA A 66 -37.68 19.35 8.22
N ARG A 67 -37.25 20.59 7.97
CA ARG A 67 -36.72 21.02 6.67
C ARG A 67 -35.34 20.43 6.39
N GLU A 68 -34.45 20.38 7.38
CA GLU A 68 -33.12 19.79 7.21
C GLU A 68 -33.22 18.26 7.06
N ASP A 69 -34.03 17.58 7.87
CA ASP A 69 -34.27 16.14 7.77
C ASP A 69 -34.79 15.76 6.39
N TRP A 70 -35.75 16.53 5.86
CA TRP A 70 -36.28 16.29 4.53
C TRP A 70 -35.22 16.54 3.44
N LEU A 71 -34.41 17.59 3.55
CA LEU A 71 -33.31 17.83 2.60
C LEU A 71 -32.25 16.74 2.66
N GLN A 72 -31.99 16.18 3.83
CA GLN A 72 -31.08 15.05 3.99
C GLN A 72 -31.66 13.78 3.36
N LEU A 73 -32.95 13.52 3.54
CA LEU A 73 -33.65 12.41 2.88
C LEU A 73 -33.53 12.50 1.36
N GLN A 74 -33.77 13.67 0.76
CA GLN A 74 -33.66 13.86 -0.69
C GLN A 74 -32.26 13.54 -1.23
N VAL A 75 -31.21 13.83 -0.46
CA VAL A 75 -29.83 13.46 -0.84
C VAL A 75 -29.63 11.94 -0.76
N LEU A 76 -30.20 11.28 0.24
CA LEU A 76 -30.06 9.83 0.43
C LEU A 76 -30.91 9.01 -0.55
N GLU A 77 -32.01 9.57 -1.05
CA GLU A 77 -32.88 8.94 -2.05
C GLU A 77 -32.37 9.10 -3.49
N ASP A 78 -31.39 9.98 -3.73
CA ASP A 78 -30.76 10.13 -5.04
C ASP A 78 -29.89 8.91 -5.38
N THR A 79 -30.29 8.17 -6.43
CA THR A 79 -29.65 6.91 -6.82
C THR A 79 -28.17 7.09 -7.15
N ASP A 80 -27.83 8.12 -7.91
CA ASP A 80 -26.44 8.41 -8.27
C ASP A 80 -25.60 8.74 -7.02
N TYR A 81 -26.14 9.51 -6.08
CA TYR A 81 -25.47 9.80 -4.82
C TYR A 81 -25.23 8.51 -4.01
N GLU A 82 -26.20 7.61 -3.97
CA GLU A 82 -26.06 6.31 -3.32
C GLU A 82 -24.98 5.44 -3.99
N GLU A 83 -24.95 5.38 -5.32
CA GLU A 83 -23.95 4.66 -6.11
C GLU A 83 -22.54 5.21 -5.91
N ASP A 84 -22.38 6.52 -6.00
CA ASP A 84 -21.10 7.21 -5.76
C ASP A 84 -20.63 6.99 -4.30
N SER A 85 -21.55 7.00 -3.34
CA SER A 85 -21.26 6.68 -1.93
C SER A 85 -20.80 5.23 -1.72
N LYS A 86 -21.44 4.27 -2.41
CA LYS A 86 -21.00 2.86 -2.44
C LYS A 86 -19.61 2.74 -3.05
N ARG A 87 -19.36 3.43 -4.17
CA ARG A 87 -18.05 3.44 -4.84
C ARG A 87 -16.96 4.02 -3.94
N LEU A 88 -17.25 5.06 -3.16
CA LEU A 88 -16.32 5.63 -2.19
C LEU A 88 -15.91 4.62 -1.11
N LYS A 89 -16.86 3.83 -0.60
CA LYS A 89 -16.56 2.73 0.33
C LYS A 89 -15.69 1.65 -0.32
N GLN A 90 -15.97 1.29 -1.56
CA GLN A 90 -15.14 0.33 -2.31
C GLN A 90 -13.72 0.84 -2.52
N LEU A 91 -13.55 2.14 -2.82
CA LEU A 91 -12.25 2.78 -2.97
C LEU A 91 -11.47 2.77 -1.65
N ALA A 92 -12.12 3.02 -0.51
CA ALA A 92 -11.47 2.92 0.79
C ALA A 92 -10.90 1.51 1.03
N VAL A 93 -11.72 0.48 0.83
CA VAL A 93 -11.27 -0.92 0.96
C VAL A 93 -10.15 -1.26 -0.03
N ALA A 94 -10.23 -0.76 -1.27
CA ALA A 94 -9.19 -0.98 -2.27
C ALA A 94 -7.86 -0.31 -1.91
N ILE A 95 -7.91 0.88 -1.31
CA ILE A 95 -6.73 1.59 -0.79
C ILE A 95 -6.12 0.78 0.36
N ASP A 96 -6.92 0.32 1.32
CA ASP A 96 -6.43 -0.44 2.46
C ASP A 96 -5.73 -1.73 2.01
N LYS A 97 -6.35 -2.48 1.09
CA LYS A 97 -5.75 -3.68 0.50
C LYS A 97 -4.43 -3.39 -0.22
N ALA A 98 -4.38 -2.34 -1.02
CA ALA A 98 -3.16 -1.98 -1.74
C ALA A 98 -2.07 -1.44 -0.81
N GLN A 99 -2.44 -0.85 0.33
CA GLN A 99 -1.50 -0.42 1.37
C GLN A 99 -0.87 -1.64 2.04
N VAL A 100 -1.69 -2.62 2.44
CA VAL A 100 -1.19 -3.90 2.99
C VAL A 100 -0.29 -4.62 1.99
N GLU A 101 -0.70 -4.74 0.73
CA GLU A 101 0.14 -5.36 -0.32
C GLU A 101 1.50 -4.66 -0.46
N LYS A 102 1.51 -3.32 -0.38
CA LYS A 102 2.76 -2.56 -0.45
C LYS A 102 3.65 -2.83 0.77
N ASP A 103 3.07 -2.84 1.96
CA ASP A 103 3.81 -3.03 3.21
C ASP A 103 4.41 -4.45 3.25
N GLU A 104 3.65 -5.47 2.85
CA GLU A 104 4.14 -6.85 2.71
C GLU A 104 5.32 -6.96 1.74
N LEU A 105 5.26 -6.29 0.58
CA LEU A 105 6.38 -6.26 -0.38
C LEU A 105 7.61 -5.54 0.18
N GLN A 106 7.42 -4.50 1.00
CA GLN A 106 8.52 -3.80 1.65
C GLN A 106 9.18 -4.66 2.72
N ASP A 107 8.38 -5.36 3.53
CA ASP A 107 8.85 -6.29 4.55
C ASP A 107 9.59 -7.48 3.92
N GLU A 108 9.08 -8.01 2.80
CA GLU A 108 9.75 -9.06 2.03
C GLU A 108 11.13 -8.57 1.53
N HIS A 109 11.19 -7.36 0.96
CA HIS A 109 12.44 -6.79 0.45
C HIS A 109 13.47 -6.58 1.56
N GLN A 110 13.04 -6.07 2.71
CA GLN A 110 13.92 -5.83 3.85
C GLN A 110 14.44 -7.15 4.45
N SER A 111 13.55 -8.14 4.55
CA SER A 111 13.86 -9.47 5.09
C SER A 111 14.82 -10.25 4.18
N LEU A 112 14.58 -10.26 2.87
CA LEU A 112 15.47 -10.90 1.90
C LEU A 112 16.85 -10.25 1.87
N ARG A 113 16.90 -8.91 1.94
CA ARG A 113 18.16 -8.18 2.00
C ARG A 113 18.96 -8.56 3.25
N ALA A 114 18.33 -8.54 4.42
CA ALA A 114 18.99 -8.89 5.68
C ALA A 114 19.48 -10.35 5.67
N ALA A 115 18.68 -11.29 5.15
CA ALA A 115 19.06 -12.69 5.03
C ALA A 115 20.28 -12.89 4.12
N LEU A 116 20.32 -12.20 2.97
CA LEU A 116 21.46 -12.26 2.06
C LEU A 116 22.71 -11.62 2.67
N GLU A 117 22.59 -10.44 3.28
CA GLU A 117 23.70 -9.76 3.97
C GLU A 117 24.29 -10.67 5.08
N GLY A 118 23.44 -11.31 5.89
CA GLY A 118 23.87 -12.26 6.93
C GLY A 118 24.58 -13.48 6.35
N ARG A 119 24.03 -14.09 5.30
CA ARG A 119 24.65 -15.25 4.64
C ARG A 119 26.01 -14.92 4.04
N TYR A 120 26.16 -13.75 3.42
CA TYR A 120 27.44 -13.31 2.87
C TYR A 120 28.46 -13.00 3.98
N ALA A 121 28.03 -12.41 5.10
CA ALA A 121 28.90 -12.20 6.26
C ALA A 121 29.45 -13.53 6.80
N GLU A 122 28.59 -14.55 6.98
CA GLU A 122 29.03 -15.88 7.42
C GLU A 122 30.02 -16.54 6.46
N LEU A 123 29.79 -16.43 5.15
CA LEU A 123 30.70 -16.98 4.13
C LEU A 123 32.07 -16.29 4.17
N LEU A 124 32.09 -14.97 4.33
CA LEU A 124 33.33 -14.19 4.46
C LEU A 124 34.09 -14.56 5.74
N GLU A 125 33.40 -14.70 6.87
CA GLU A 125 34.03 -15.10 8.14
C GLU A 125 34.64 -16.50 8.06
N ARG A 126 33.94 -17.46 7.44
CA ARG A 126 34.48 -18.81 7.22
C ARG A 126 35.71 -18.78 6.32
N ALA A 127 35.65 -18.08 5.18
CA ALA A 127 36.79 -17.97 4.27
C ALA A 127 38.00 -17.31 4.92
N LEU A 128 37.80 -16.26 5.73
CA LEU A 128 38.86 -15.60 6.49
C LEU A 128 39.46 -16.52 7.56
N THR A 129 38.63 -17.32 8.23
CA THR A 129 39.07 -18.28 9.24
C THR A 129 39.89 -19.41 8.63
N GLU A 130 39.42 -19.98 7.51
CA GLU A 130 40.12 -21.01 6.75
C GLU A 130 41.47 -20.49 6.22
N ALA A 131 41.51 -19.27 5.69
CA ALA A 131 42.74 -18.63 5.22
C ALA A 131 43.76 -18.45 6.36
N LYS A 132 43.30 -18.00 7.55
CA LYS A 132 44.16 -17.89 8.74
C LYS A 132 44.71 -19.25 9.18
N MET A 133 43.86 -20.28 9.23
CA MET A 133 44.31 -21.64 9.58
C MET A 133 45.33 -22.18 8.57
N ALA A 134 45.07 -22.02 7.27
CA ALA A 134 45.99 -22.42 6.21
C ALA A 134 47.35 -21.71 6.32
N GLN A 135 47.33 -20.41 6.63
CA GLN A 135 48.54 -19.63 6.87
C GLN A 135 49.30 -20.17 8.08
N HIS A 136 48.65 -20.40 9.22
CA HIS A 136 49.28 -20.97 10.42
C HIS A 136 49.92 -22.34 10.17
N ILE A 137 49.27 -23.22 9.38
CA ILE A 137 49.82 -24.53 9.01
C ILE A 137 51.06 -24.37 8.11
N SER A 138 51.03 -23.43 7.16
CA SER A 138 52.16 -23.17 6.25
C SER A 138 53.38 -22.58 6.97
N THR A 139 53.17 -21.70 7.95
CA THR A 139 54.26 -21.06 8.71
C THR A 139 54.75 -21.91 9.88
N GLY A 140 53.88 -22.75 10.47
CA GLY A 140 54.21 -23.61 11.61
C GLY A 140 55.04 -24.85 11.25
N ARG A 141 55.11 -25.24 9.98
CA ARG A 141 55.95 -26.36 9.50
C ARG A 141 57.43 -26.03 9.33
N VAL A 142 57.84 -24.76 9.49
CA VAL A 142 59.22 -24.32 9.22
C VAL A 142 60.16 -24.45 10.45
N ASN A 143 59.64 -24.74 11.65
CA ASN A 143 60.46 -24.85 12.88
C ASN A 143 60.53 -26.28 13.45
N LEU A 144 60.87 -27.27 12.61
CA LEU A 144 61.34 -28.57 13.04
C LEU A 144 62.57 -28.96 12.19
N ALA A 145 63.69 -28.29 12.45
CA ALA A 145 65.03 -28.69 12.03
C ALA A 145 66.02 -28.28 13.12
#